data_AF-A0A150JTN8-F1
#
_entry.id   AF-A0A150JTN8-F1
#
_cell.length_a   1.000
_cell.length_b   1.000
_cell.length_c   1.000
_cell.angle_alpha   90.00
_cell.angle_beta   90.00
_cell.angle_gamma   90.00
#
_symmetry.space_group_name_H-M   'P 1'
#
loop_
_entity.id
_entity.type
_entity.pdbx_description
1 polymer ?
#
loop_
_entity_poly.entity_id
_entity_poly.type
_entity_poly.pdbx_seq_one_letter_code
_entity_poly.pdbx_strand_id
1 'polypeptide(L)'
;MLQRIYYYTAVGNLDKAKAAATKSFIDHLNKKIPKCIAKLGYLSVVGTDASGNPIFTEKGTDVNIAVDLVSLAFHNGYDEAILFSADTDYEAAIKMARSLGKNVVAGVVDQQKAGYMKDLCDEYITLKKEDFNQCMR
;
A
#
# COMPACT_ATOMS: atom_id res chain seq x y z
N MET A 1 -0.64 -4.21 20.05
CA MET A 1 0.40 -5.15 19.55
C MET A 1 0.25 -5.28 18.04
N LEU A 2 1.34 -5.25 17.27
CA LEU A 2 1.29 -5.40 15.80
C LEU A 2 0.77 -6.80 15.38
N GLN A 3 -0.31 -6.83 14.61
CA GLN A 3 -0.92 -8.09 14.13
C GLN A 3 -0.36 -8.54 12.78
N ARG A 4 -0.38 -7.66 11.77
CA ARG A 4 0.04 -7.93 10.39
C ARG A 4 0.64 -6.68 9.74
N ILE A 5 1.52 -6.90 8.78
CA ILE A 5 2.02 -5.89 7.84
C ILE A 5 1.56 -6.34 6.45
N TYR A 6 0.92 -5.45 5.71
CA TYR A 6 0.60 -5.71 4.31
C TYR A 6 1.43 -4.77 3.44
N TYR A 7 2.19 -5.34 2.51
CA TYR A 7 2.99 -4.58 1.55
C TYR A 7 2.38 -4.77 0.17
N TYR A 8 1.98 -3.68 -0.47
CA TYR A 8 1.34 -3.73 -1.78
C TYR A 8 2.28 -3.15 -2.82
N THR A 9 2.47 -3.87 -3.91
CA THR A 9 3.29 -3.42 -5.02
C THR A 9 2.78 -4.04 -6.32
N ALA A 10 3.24 -3.53 -7.45
CA ALA A 10 2.94 -4.08 -8.76
C ALA A 10 4.24 -4.44 -9.49
N VAL A 11 4.13 -5.36 -10.45
CA VAL A 11 5.26 -5.78 -11.30
C VAL A 11 5.06 -5.18 -12.68
N GLY A 12 5.93 -4.25 -13.05
CA GLY A 12 5.99 -3.71 -14.40
C GLY A 12 6.57 -4.71 -15.38
N ASN A 13 6.05 -4.73 -16.61
CA ASN A 13 6.44 -5.72 -17.63
C ASN A 13 7.44 -5.18 -18.67
N LEU A 14 7.71 -3.87 -18.66
CA LEU A 14 8.61 -3.25 -19.64
C LEU A 14 10.08 -3.62 -19.41
N ASP A 15 10.43 -4.05 -18.20
CA ASP A 15 11.80 -4.38 -17.81
C ASP A 15 11.82 -5.71 -17.05
N LYS A 16 12.29 -6.78 -17.71
CA LYS A 16 12.37 -8.12 -17.14
C LYS A 16 13.28 -8.19 -15.91
N ALA A 17 14.34 -7.37 -15.86
CA ALA A 17 15.24 -7.35 -14.71
C ALA A 17 14.57 -6.71 -13.49
N LYS A 18 13.85 -5.60 -13.68
CA LYS A 18 13.04 -4.98 -12.61
C LYS A 18 11.92 -5.90 -12.12
N ALA A 19 11.25 -6.61 -13.04
CA ALA A 19 10.23 -7.58 -12.67
C ALA A 19 10.80 -8.71 -11.80
N ALA A 20 11.95 -9.27 -12.19
CA ALA A 20 12.63 -10.31 -11.43
C ALA A 20 13.12 -9.83 -10.05
N ALA A 21 13.63 -8.60 -9.97
CA ALA A 21 14.03 -7.97 -8.72
C ALA A 21 12.83 -7.76 -7.78
N THR A 22 11.72 -7.24 -8.30
CA THR A 22 10.47 -7.04 -7.54
C THR A 22 9.93 -8.36 -6.99
N LYS A 23 9.91 -9.42 -7.82
CA LYS A 23 9.50 -10.75 -7.38
C LYS A 23 10.41 -11.30 -6.27
N SER A 24 11.72 -11.18 -6.44
CA SER A 24 12.70 -11.60 -5.42
C SER A 24 12.52 -10.84 -4.11
N PHE A 25 12.22 -9.54 -4.18
CA PHE A 25 11.96 -8.71 -3.01
C PHE A 25 10.69 -9.13 -2.27
N ILE A 26 9.59 -9.37 -2.99
CA ILE A 26 8.33 -9.86 -2.40
C ILE A 26 8.51 -11.23 -1.75
N ASP A 27 9.21 -12.14 -2.41
CA ASP A 27 9.55 -13.45 -1.85
C ASP A 27 10.37 -13.30 -0.57
N HIS A 28 11.31 -12.36 -0.53
CA HIS A 28 12.06 -12.05 0.67
C HIS A 28 11.15 -11.53 1.79
N LEU A 29 10.28 -10.55 1.52
CA LEU A 29 9.34 -10.00 2.50
C LEU A 29 8.46 -11.10 3.11
N ASN A 30 7.84 -11.93 2.27
CA ASN A 30 6.95 -13.01 2.71
C ASN A 30 7.67 -14.11 3.50
N LYS A 31 8.95 -14.39 3.20
CA LYS A 31 9.71 -15.47 3.84
C LYS A 31 10.49 -15.04 5.08
N LYS A 32 10.92 -13.78 5.14
CA LYS A 32 11.93 -13.32 6.11
C LYS A 32 11.41 -12.27 7.08
N ILE A 33 10.35 -11.53 6.73
CA ILE A 33 9.81 -10.49 7.61
C ILE A 33 8.60 -11.05 8.37
N PRO A 34 8.69 -11.22 9.70
CA PRO A 34 7.59 -11.76 10.48
C PRO A 34 6.30 -10.94 10.30
N LYS A 35 5.17 -11.63 10.18
CA LYS A 35 3.83 -11.03 10.04
C LYS A 35 3.62 -10.20 8.77
N CYS A 36 4.58 -10.18 7.84
CA CYS A 36 4.45 -9.49 6.55
C CYS A 36 3.77 -10.37 5.51
N ILE A 37 2.81 -9.77 4.79
CA ILE A 37 2.14 -10.34 3.63
C ILE A 37 2.29 -9.32 2.49
N ALA A 38 3.22 -9.59 1.59
CA ALA A 38 3.43 -8.82 0.38
C ALA A 38 2.51 -9.33 -0.74
N LYS A 39 1.67 -8.44 -1.26
CA LYS A 39 0.65 -8.68 -2.29
C LYS A 39 1.02 -7.98 -3.59
N LEU A 40 0.79 -8.67 -4.70
CA LEU A 40 0.98 -8.16 -6.05
C LEU A 40 -0.33 -7.62 -6.62
N GLY A 41 -0.27 -6.42 -7.21
CA GLY A 41 -1.24 -5.96 -8.18
C GLY A 41 -1.20 -6.80 -9.46
N TYR A 42 -2.09 -6.52 -10.40
CA TYR A 42 -2.17 -7.22 -11.69
C TYR A 42 -1.96 -6.25 -12.86
N LEU A 43 -1.47 -6.79 -13.97
CA LEU A 43 -1.32 -6.04 -15.21
C LEU A 43 -2.66 -5.97 -15.93
N SER A 44 -3.01 -4.79 -16.40
CA SER A 44 -4.21 -4.55 -17.21
C SER A 44 -3.81 -3.92 -18.53
N VAL A 45 -4.35 -4.40 -19.65
CA VAL A 45 -4.16 -3.78 -20.96
C VAL A 45 -4.99 -2.50 -21.00
N VAL A 46 -4.33 -1.37 -21.28
CA VAL A 46 -4.98 -0.05 -21.37
C VAL A 46 -5.08 0.47 -22.79
N GLY A 47 -4.47 -0.21 -23.76
CA GLY A 47 -4.54 0.16 -25.16
C GLY A 47 -3.52 -0.59 -26.00
N THR A 48 -3.24 -0.02 -27.17
CA THR A 48 -2.31 -0.57 -28.14
C THR A 48 -1.42 0.55 -28.65
N ASP A 49 -0.11 0.30 -28.79
CA ASP A 49 0.81 1.28 -29.35
C ASP A 49 0.60 1.43 -30.88
N ALA A 50 1.30 2.40 -31.47
CA ALA A 50 1.22 2.66 -32.92
C ALA A 50 1.69 1.48 -33.79
N SER A 51 2.35 0.48 -33.20
CA SER A 51 2.82 -0.74 -33.85
C SER A 51 1.91 -1.94 -33.60
N GLY A 52 0.79 -1.77 -32.90
CA GLY A 52 -0.16 -2.84 -32.60
C GLY A 52 0.21 -3.70 -31.39
N ASN A 53 1.21 -3.33 -30.60
CA ASN A 53 1.54 -4.04 -29.36
C ASN A 53 0.68 -3.55 -28.18
N PRO A 54 0.20 -4.44 -27.30
CA PRO A 54 -0.58 -4.05 -26.14
C PRO A 54 0.23 -3.19 -25.16
N ILE A 55 -0.34 -2.07 -24.74
CA ILE A 55 0.17 -1.22 -23.68
C ILE A 55 -0.44 -1.72 -22.37
N PHE A 56 0.42 -2.09 -21.43
CA PHE A 56 0.01 -2.52 -20.09
C PHE A 56 0.19 -1.38 -19.09
N THR A 57 -0.76 -1.25 -18.18
CA THR A 57 -0.58 -0.46 -16.97
C THR A 57 -0.68 -1.37 -15.75
N GLU A 58 0.06 -1.00 -14.72
CA GLU A 58 -0.09 -1.58 -13.39
C GLU A 58 -1.42 -1.12 -12.80
N LYS A 59 -2.24 -2.07 -12.32
CA LYS A 59 -3.49 -1.78 -11.62
C LYS A 59 -3.63 -2.63 -10.36
N GLY A 60 -4.54 -2.18 -9.50
CA GLY A 60 -5.07 -3.00 -8.41
C GLY A 60 -4.34 -2.86 -7.08
N THR A 61 -3.21 -2.14 -7.01
CA THR A 61 -2.57 -1.85 -5.71
C THR A 61 -3.51 -1.06 -4.80
N ASP A 62 -4.05 0.06 -5.27
CA ASP A 62 -4.97 0.90 -4.49
C ASP A 62 -6.27 0.18 -4.14
N VAL A 63 -6.78 -0.59 -5.11
CA VAL A 63 -7.97 -1.43 -4.89
C VAL A 63 -7.70 -2.48 -3.82
N ASN A 64 -6.55 -3.16 -3.85
CA ASN A 64 -6.19 -4.15 -2.85
C ASN A 64 -6.07 -3.54 -1.45
N ILE A 65 -5.47 -2.34 -1.35
CA ILE A 65 -5.36 -1.60 -0.09
C ILE A 65 -6.76 -1.26 0.43
N ALA A 66 -7.61 -0.64 -0.38
CA ALA A 66 -8.97 -0.26 0.00
C ALA A 66 -9.81 -1.48 0.42
N VAL A 67 -9.75 -2.56 -0.35
CA VAL A 67 -10.47 -3.82 -0.06
C VAL A 67 -10.00 -4.44 1.23
N ASP A 68 -8.69 -4.57 1.45
CA ASP A 68 -8.17 -5.16 2.68
C ASP A 68 -8.46 -4.29 3.91
N LEU A 69 -8.33 -2.96 3.78
CA LEU A 69 -8.64 -2.03 4.88
C LEU A 69 -10.08 -2.24 5.37
N VAL A 70 -11.04 -2.32 4.46
CA VAL A 70 -12.46 -2.50 4.78
C VAL A 70 -12.80 -3.94 5.18
N SER A 71 -12.30 -4.93 4.45
CA SER A 71 -12.60 -6.36 4.72
C SER A 71 -12.07 -6.79 6.08
N LEU A 72 -10.83 -6.40 6.41
CA LEU A 72 -10.25 -6.71 7.72
C LEU A 72 -10.95 -5.93 8.84
N ALA A 73 -11.40 -4.68 8.60
CA ALA A 73 -12.23 -3.96 9.57
C ALA A 73 -13.52 -4.73 9.87
N PHE A 74 -14.23 -5.14 8.82
CA PHE A 74 -15.49 -5.87 8.90
C PHE A 74 -15.36 -7.20 9.64
N HIS A 75 -14.26 -7.93 9.40
CA HIS A 75 -13.97 -9.18 10.09
C HIS A 75 -13.29 -9.01 11.46
N ASN A 76 -13.22 -7.78 11.98
CA ASN A 76 -12.58 -7.47 13.25
C ASN A 76 -11.11 -7.93 13.33
N GLY A 77 -10.39 -7.86 12.21
CA GLY A 77 -8.99 -8.29 12.08
C GLY A 77 -7.97 -7.32 12.65
N TYR A 78 -8.38 -6.09 12.96
CA TYR A 78 -7.59 -5.08 13.64
C TYR A 78 -8.49 -4.11 14.40
N ASP A 79 -7.92 -3.39 15.37
CA ASP A 79 -8.57 -2.26 16.07
C ASP A 79 -8.10 -0.91 15.49
N GLU A 80 -6.81 -0.85 15.12
CA GLU A 80 -6.17 0.29 14.50
C GLU A 80 -5.36 -0.13 13.26
N ALA A 81 -5.55 0.59 12.16
CA ALA A 81 -4.74 0.45 10.95
C ALA A 81 -3.82 1.66 10.77
N ILE A 82 -2.54 1.40 10.47
CA ILE A 82 -1.60 2.45 10.05
C ILE A 82 -1.46 2.37 8.53
N LEU A 83 -2.02 3.35 7.83
CA LEU A 83 -2.00 3.44 6.38
C LEU A 83 -0.84 4.32 5.93
N PHE A 84 0.24 3.70 5.44
CA PHE A 84 1.37 4.42 4.84
C PHE A 84 1.07 4.80 3.39
N SER A 85 0.31 5.88 3.20
CA SER A 85 0.10 6.52 1.90
C SER A 85 -0.32 7.99 2.07
N ALA A 86 -0.02 8.79 1.06
CA ALA A 86 -0.48 10.17 0.94
C ALA A 86 -1.66 10.32 -0.05
N ASP A 87 -2.16 9.21 -0.59
CA ASP A 87 -3.25 9.20 -1.57
C ASP A 87 -4.61 9.39 -0.89
N THR A 88 -5.34 10.43 -1.30
CA THR A 88 -6.67 10.76 -0.79
C THR A 88 -7.77 9.89 -1.39
N ASP A 89 -7.49 9.11 -2.45
CA ASP A 89 -8.47 8.23 -3.08
C ASP A 89 -8.95 7.10 -2.14
N TYR A 90 -8.26 6.87 -1.02
CA TYR A 90 -8.70 5.95 0.04
C TYR A 90 -9.79 6.52 0.96
N GLU A 91 -10.24 7.77 0.79
CA GLU A 91 -11.24 8.42 1.64
C GLU A 91 -12.45 7.53 1.94
N ALA A 92 -13.02 6.89 0.91
CA ALA A 92 -14.19 6.04 1.07
C ALA A 92 -13.89 4.80 1.94
N ALA A 93 -12.71 4.19 1.77
CA ALA A 93 -12.28 3.04 2.54
C ALA A 93 -11.98 3.41 4.01
N ILE A 94 -11.35 4.56 4.24
CA ILE A 94 -11.07 5.11 5.58
C ILE A 94 -12.38 5.36 6.32
N LYS A 95 -13.30 6.10 5.70
CA LYS A 95 -14.63 6.39 6.28
C LYS A 95 -15.38 5.11 6.63
N MET A 96 -15.34 4.12 5.75
CA MET A 96 -15.97 2.82 6.00
C MET A 96 -15.34 2.10 7.19
N ALA A 97 -14.02 1.97 7.24
CA ALA A 97 -13.32 1.35 8.37
C ALA A 97 -13.65 2.05 9.70
N ARG A 98 -13.66 3.38 9.71
CA ARG A 98 -14.05 4.19 10.88
C ARG A 98 -15.51 3.96 11.29
N SER A 99 -16.42 3.87 10.33
CA SER A 99 -17.83 3.54 10.61
C SER A 99 -18.03 2.16 11.23
N LEU A 100 -17.09 1.22 11.00
CA LEU A 100 -17.04 -0.10 11.62
C LEU A 100 -16.35 -0.09 12.99
N GLY A 101 -16.06 1.10 13.54
CA GLY A 101 -15.46 1.28 14.86
C GLY A 101 -13.94 1.09 14.89
N LYS A 102 -13.25 1.25 13.75
CA LYS A 102 -11.79 1.13 13.66
C LYS A 102 -11.10 2.48 13.67
N ASN A 103 -9.93 2.55 14.27
CA ASN A 103 -9.04 3.71 14.14
C ASN A 103 -8.21 3.59 12.87
N VAL A 104 -8.02 4.69 12.17
CA VAL A 104 -7.10 4.77 11.03
C VAL A 104 -6.09 5.88 11.26
N VAL A 105 -4.81 5.52 11.22
CA VAL A 105 -3.67 6.42 11.39
C VAL A 105 -2.97 6.61 10.05
N ALA A 106 -2.78 7.85 9.61
CA ALA A 106 -2.02 8.14 8.40
C ALA A 106 -0.51 8.08 8.68
N GLY A 107 0.23 7.24 7.97
CA GLY A 107 1.69 7.26 7.94
C GLY A 107 2.19 8.11 6.77
N VAL A 108 2.78 9.27 7.05
CA VAL A 108 3.23 10.23 6.02
C VAL A 108 4.72 10.50 6.13
N VAL A 109 5.41 10.70 5.00
CA VAL A 109 6.81 11.12 5.02
C VAL A 109 6.91 12.62 5.29
N ASP A 110 7.91 13.04 6.05
CA ASP A 110 8.16 14.45 6.32
C ASP A 110 8.30 15.23 5.00
N GLN A 111 7.74 16.45 4.97
CA GLN A 111 7.63 17.30 3.78
C GLN A 111 6.79 16.77 2.60
N GLN A 112 6.19 15.58 2.70
CA GLN A 112 5.26 15.09 1.69
C GLN A 112 3.95 15.87 1.75
N LYS A 113 3.46 16.33 0.59
CA LYS A 113 2.10 16.85 0.48
C LYS A 113 1.11 15.69 0.64
N ALA A 114 0.57 15.52 1.84
CA ALA A 114 -0.44 14.50 2.15
C ALA A 114 -1.88 15.00 1.93
N GLY A 115 -2.08 16.10 1.20
CA GLY A 115 -3.40 16.72 1.02
C GLY A 115 -4.11 16.94 2.36
N TYR A 116 -5.39 16.58 2.40
CA TYR A 116 -6.23 16.54 3.60
C TYR A 116 -6.33 15.14 4.22
N MET A 117 -5.42 14.21 3.87
CA MET A 117 -5.39 12.85 4.40
C MET A 117 -5.27 12.83 5.93
N LYS A 118 -4.56 13.80 6.50
CA LYS A 118 -4.46 13.98 7.97
C LYS A 118 -5.81 14.29 8.61
N ASP A 119 -6.69 14.99 7.90
CA ASP A 119 -8.03 15.34 8.37
C ASP A 119 -9.03 14.19 8.18
N LEU A 120 -8.73 13.24 7.27
CA LEU A 120 -9.54 12.05 7.03
C LEU A 120 -9.34 10.96 8.09
N CYS A 121 -8.10 10.85 8.59
CA CYS A 121 -7.68 9.86 9.57
C CYS A 121 -7.91 10.36 11.01
N ASP A 122 -7.88 9.44 11.97
CA ASP A 122 -8.03 9.77 13.39
C ASP A 122 -6.75 10.37 13.97
N GLU A 123 -5.60 9.88 13.51
CA GLU A 123 -4.26 10.38 13.86
C GLU A 123 -3.30 10.32 12.67
N TYR A 124 -2.09 10.86 12.82
CA TYR A 124 -1.04 10.71 11.85
C TYR A 124 0.34 10.55 12.50
N ILE A 125 1.19 9.75 11.86
CA ILE A 125 2.60 9.56 12.19
C ILE A 125 3.42 10.17 11.05
N THR A 126 4.41 10.98 11.39
CA THR A 126 5.34 11.56 10.42
C THR A 126 6.66 10.80 10.46
N LEU A 127 7.02 10.16 9.34
CA LEU A 127 8.30 9.50 9.13
C LEU A 127 9.35 10.54 8.69
N LYS A 128 10.32 10.79 9.54
CA LYS A 128 11.46 11.67 9.26
C LYS A 128 12.62 10.88 8.70
N LYS A 129 13.56 11.58 8.08
CA LYS A 129 14.77 10.94 7.53
C LYS A 129 15.54 10.16 8.61
N GLU A 130 15.57 10.69 9.83
CA GLU A 130 16.30 10.10 10.94
C GLU A 130 15.73 8.74 11.38
N ASP A 131 14.43 8.52 11.16
CA ASP A 131 13.78 7.23 11.47
C ASP A 131 14.35 6.09 10.62
N PHE A 132 14.90 6.41 9.44
CA PHE A 132 15.53 5.44 8.55
C PHE A 132 17.00 5.19 8.85
N ASN A 133 17.66 5.98 9.70
CA ASN A 133 19.09 5.83 9.96
C ASN A 133 19.47 4.44 10.49
N GLN A 134 18.55 3.78 11.17
CA GLN A 134 18.74 2.44 11.74
C GLN A 134 18.51 1.32 10.71
N CYS A 135 17.88 1.65 9.57
CA CYS A 135 17.48 0.72 8.52
C CYS A 135 18.31 0.87 7.24
N MET A 136 18.97 2.00 7.06
CA MET A 136 19.87 2.27 5.94
C MET A 136 21.20 1.55 6.18
N ARG A 137 21.64 0.75 5.20
CA ARG A 137 22.97 0.13 5.16
C ARG A 137 24.01 1.12 4.67
#